data_AF-A0A0N0DT88-F1
#
_entry.id   AF-A0A0N0DT88-F1
#
_cell.length_a   1.000
_cell.length_b   1.000
_cell.length_c   1.000
_cell.angle_alpha   90.00
_cell.angle_beta   90.00
_cell.angle_gamma   90.00
#
_symmetry.space_group_name_H-M   'P 1'
#
loop_
_entity.id
_entity.type
_entity.pdbx_description
1 polymer ?
#
loop_
_entity_poly.entity_id
_entity_poly.type
_entity_poly.pdbx_seq_one_letter_code
_entity_poly.pdbx_strand_id
1 'polypeptide(L)'
;MTSTTAPLTEAEVRAMSTAEVRVNLERCTRLVGHPSLLQRLPDHGNAIRHRHALFTEELARREAESANASTSTADVLSASPTKEQRRRDNEVVQLAEATAGTTTSRVDATREIGEKYRDYRVPVEATVRRMYEGAISEAELQRILQSVPPTYFLTYEETCAMERSLAKEARKAELQKLAAESARQSRAPA
;
A
#
# COMPACT_ATOMS: atom_id res chain seq x y z
N MET A 1 -23.67 24.61 -9.83
CA MET A 1 -22.96 23.98 -10.97
C MET A 1 -23.23 22.49 -10.90
N THR A 2 -24.22 22.00 -11.64
CA THR A 2 -24.57 20.59 -11.72
C THR A 2 -23.76 19.95 -12.84
N SER A 3 -22.61 19.38 -12.52
CA SER A 3 -21.87 18.56 -13.47
C SER A 3 -22.63 17.25 -13.66
N THR A 4 -23.60 17.25 -14.57
CA THR A 4 -24.20 16.04 -15.13
C THR A 4 -23.10 15.29 -15.86
N THR A 5 -22.38 14.44 -15.14
CA THR A 5 -21.45 13.48 -15.72
C THR A 5 -22.32 12.36 -16.28
N ALA A 6 -22.19 12.07 -17.57
CA ALA A 6 -22.94 10.99 -18.20
C ALA A 6 -22.78 9.68 -17.40
N PRO A 7 -23.84 8.86 -17.27
CA PRO A 7 -23.74 7.59 -16.55
C PRO A 7 -22.71 6.70 -17.25
N LEU A 8 -21.76 6.18 -16.46
CA LEU A 8 -20.72 5.27 -16.92
C LEU A 8 -21.38 4.03 -17.54
N THR A 9 -21.01 3.70 -18.78
CA THR A 9 -21.60 2.60 -19.55
C THR A 9 -20.79 1.31 -19.39
N GLU A 10 -21.43 0.16 -19.62
CA GLU A 10 -20.76 -1.15 -19.61
C GLU A 10 -19.58 -1.22 -20.60
N ALA A 11 -19.70 -0.59 -21.76
CA ALA A 11 -18.66 -0.59 -22.79
C ALA A 11 -17.39 0.14 -22.31
N GLU A 12 -17.55 1.25 -21.59
CA GLU A 12 -16.43 1.99 -21.00
C GLU A 12 -15.76 1.16 -19.91
N VAL A 13 -16.54 0.48 -19.05
CA VAL A 13 -16.00 -0.40 -18.01
C VAL A 13 -15.21 -1.57 -18.60
N ARG A 14 -15.66 -2.14 -19.73
CA ARG A 14 -14.94 -3.20 -20.45
C ARG A 14 -13.62 -2.72 -21.06
N ALA A 15 -13.56 -1.47 -21.50
CA ALA A 15 -12.33 -0.87 -22.04
C ALA A 15 -11.26 -0.61 -20.97
N MET A 16 -11.64 -0.59 -19.69
CA MET A 16 -10.70 -0.37 -18.58
C MET A 16 -9.81 -1.58 -18.30
N SER A 17 -8.59 -1.32 -17.83
CA SER A 17 -7.69 -2.39 -17.38
C SER A 17 -8.20 -3.07 -16.10
N THR A 18 -7.78 -4.32 -15.85
CA THR A 18 -8.24 -5.09 -14.68
C THR A 18 -7.80 -4.41 -13.37
N ALA A 19 -6.63 -3.77 -13.37
CA ALA A 19 -6.15 -3.00 -12.22
C ALA A 19 -7.03 -1.77 -11.94
N GLU A 20 -7.44 -1.04 -12.98
CA GLU A 20 -8.33 0.12 -12.83
C GLU A 20 -9.72 -0.28 -12.35
N VAL A 21 -10.28 -1.39 -12.84
CA VAL A 21 -11.57 -1.93 -12.36
C VAL A 21 -11.49 -2.25 -10.86
N ARG A 22 -10.41 -2.91 -10.39
CA ARG A 22 -10.19 -3.22 -8.96
C ARG A 22 -10.11 -1.97 -8.09
N VAL A 23 -9.32 -0.98 -8.49
CA VAL A 23 -9.18 0.27 -7.73
C VAL A 23 -10.50 1.01 -7.62
N ASN A 24 -11.29 1.06 -8.70
CA ASN A 24 -12.59 1.73 -8.68
C ASN A 24 -13.64 0.95 -7.88
N LEU A 25 -13.58 -0.38 -7.89
CA LEU A 25 -14.42 -1.23 -7.04
C LEU A 25 -14.13 -0.98 -5.55
N GLU A 26 -12.87 -0.93 -5.13
CA GLU A 26 -12.49 -0.63 -3.74
C GLU A 26 -12.96 0.76 -3.29
N ARG A 27 -12.87 1.76 -4.16
CA ARG A 27 -13.37 3.11 -3.87
C ARG A 27 -14.88 3.09 -3.68
N CYS A 28 -15.61 2.42 -4.57
CA CYS A 28 -17.05 2.29 -4.44
C CYS A 28 -17.44 1.52 -3.18
N THR A 29 -16.73 0.43 -2.85
CA THR A 29 -16.96 -0.39 -1.64
C THR A 29 -16.83 0.45 -0.38
N ARG A 30 -15.75 1.25 -0.26
CA ARG A 30 -15.57 2.17 0.88
C ARG A 30 -16.70 3.17 1.00
N LEU A 31 -17.14 3.76 -0.11
CA LEU A 31 -18.23 4.74 -0.11
C LEU A 31 -19.58 4.09 0.24
N VAL A 32 -19.83 2.87 -0.24
CA VAL A 32 -21.03 2.08 0.10
C VAL A 32 -21.08 1.73 1.59
N GLY A 33 -19.93 1.51 2.23
CA GLY A 33 -19.82 1.29 3.67
C GLY A 33 -20.17 2.49 4.56
N HIS A 34 -20.40 3.68 3.98
CA HIS A 34 -20.71 4.91 4.72
C HIS A 34 -22.05 5.52 4.28
N PRO A 35 -23.20 4.98 4.75
CA PRO A 35 -24.52 5.42 4.30
C PRO A 35 -24.82 6.89 4.59
N SER A 36 -24.27 7.45 5.68
CA SER A 36 -24.40 8.87 6.02
C SER A 36 -23.77 9.80 5.00
N LEU A 37 -22.68 9.38 4.33
CA LEU A 37 -22.05 10.15 3.25
C LEU A 37 -22.89 10.09 1.97
N LEU A 38 -23.48 8.92 1.68
CA LEU A 38 -24.32 8.74 0.50
C LEU A 38 -25.63 9.53 0.61
N GLN A 39 -26.24 9.59 1.79
CA GLN A 39 -27.49 10.34 2.00
C GLN A 39 -27.36 11.84 1.70
N ARG A 40 -26.15 12.40 1.83
CA ARG A 40 -25.86 13.81 1.54
C ARG A 40 -25.76 14.11 0.04
N LEU A 41 -25.68 13.08 -0.81
CA LEU A 41 -25.60 13.25 -2.26
C LEU A 41 -26.99 13.47 -2.86
N PRO A 42 -27.10 14.22 -3.98
CA PRO A 42 -28.38 14.48 -4.64
C PRO A 42 -29.12 13.23 -5.11
N ASP A 43 -28.38 12.17 -5.42
CA ASP A 43 -28.91 10.87 -5.87
C ASP A 43 -28.92 9.81 -4.76
N HIS A 44 -28.66 10.24 -3.52
CA HIS A 44 -28.48 9.39 -2.34
C HIS A 44 -27.47 8.24 -2.54
N GLY A 45 -26.50 8.41 -3.44
CA GLY A 45 -25.48 7.41 -3.76
C GLY A 45 -25.90 6.35 -4.77
N ASN A 46 -27.01 6.53 -5.50
CA ASN A 46 -27.46 5.58 -6.51
C ASN A 46 -26.44 5.38 -7.65
N ALA A 47 -25.78 6.44 -8.13
CA ALA A 47 -24.75 6.32 -9.16
C ALA A 47 -23.50 5.57 -8.67
N ILE A 48 -23.17 5.66 -7.38
CA ILE A 48 -22.06 4.92 -6.78
C ILE A 48 -22.41 3.43 -6.68
N ARG A 49 -23.63 3.10 -6.23
CA ARG A 49 -24.13 1.71 -6.19
C ARG A 49 -24.20 1.09 -7.58
N HIS A 50 -24.64 1.85 -8.58
CA HIS A 50 -24.68 1.39 -9.97
C HIS A 50 -23.28 1.08 -10.50
N ARG A 51 -22.32 2.00 -10.35
CA ARG A 51 -20.92 1.74 -10.74
C ARG A 51 -20.29 0.57 -9.99
N HIS A 52 -20.59 0.41 -8.70
CA HIS A 52 -20.14 -0.74 -7.91
C HIS A 52 -20.61 -2.06 -8.53
N ALA A 53 -21.89 -2.15 -8.91
CA ALA A 53 -22.44 -3.33 -9.57
C ALA A 53 -21.72 -3.62 -10.90
N LEU A 54 -21.56 -2.61 -11.76
CA LEU A 54 -20.86 -2.76 -13.04
C LEU A 54 -19.42 -3.26 -12.90
N PHE A 55 -18.65 -2.72 -11.94
CA PHE A 55 -17.29 -3.17 -11.70
C PHE A 55 -17.23 -4.58 -11.12
N THR A 56 -18.21 -4.96 -10.29
CA THR A 56 -18.30 -6.31 -9.71
C THR A 56 -18.59 -7.34 -10.79
N GLU A 57 -19.56 -7.05 -11.66
CA GLU A 57 -19.94 -7.92 -12.78
C GLU A 57 -18.80 -8.10 -13.78
N GLU A 58 -18.10 -7.01 -14.13
CA GLU A 58 -16.96 -7.08 -15.05
C GLU A 58 -15.79 -7.90 -14.47
N LEU A 59 -15.54 -7.80 -13.17
CA LEU A 59 -14.49 -8.56 -12.51
C LEU A 59 -14.85 -10.05 -12.46
N ALA A 60 -16.10 -10.38 -12.13
CA ALA A 60 -16.61 -11.75 -12.19
C ALA A 60 -16.57 -12.34 -13.61
N ARG A 61 -16.88 -11.54 -14.64
CA ARG A 61 -16.77 -11.96 -16.05
C ARG A 61 -15.33 -12.33 -16.43
N ARG A 62 -14.35 -11.48 -16.07
CA ARG A 62 -12.92 -11.75 -16.33
C ARG A 62 -12.44 -13.00 -15.60
N GLU A 63 -12.91 -13.21 -14.37
CA GLU A 63 -12.62 -14.42 -13.60
C GLU A 63 -13.20 -15.67 -14.27
N ALA A 64 -14.47 -15.64 -14.70
CA ALA A 64 -15.09 -16.73 -15.45
C ALA A 64 -14.37 -17.05 -16.77
N GLU A 65 -13.93 -16.03 -17.51
CA GLU A 65 -13.17 -16.22 -18.76
C GLU A 65 -11.79 -16.85 -18.52
N SER A 66 -11.09 -16.44 -17.47
CA SER A 66 -9.81 -17.05 -17.07
C SER A 66 -9.97 -18.49 -16.55
N ALA A 67 -11.05 -18.79 -15.83
CA ALA A 67 -11.37 -20.14 -15.37
C ALA A 67 -11.74 -21.07 -16.54
N ASN A 68 -12.52 -20.57 -17.51
CA ASN A 68 -12.89 -21.33 -18.71
C ASN A 68 -11.68 -21.58 -19.63
N ALA A 69 -10.76 -20.61 -19.75
CA ALA A 69 -9.49 -20.82 -20.46
C ALA A 69 -8.60 -21.90 -19.80
N SER A 70 -8.74 -22.09 -18.49
CA SER A 70 -7.99 -23.08 -17.70
C SER A 70 -8.62 -24.47 -17.67
N THR A 71 -9.91 -24.59 -18.04
CA THR A 71 -10.65 -25.86 -18.01
C THR A 71 -10.55 -26.64 -19.33
N SER A 72 -10.30 -25.96 -20.45
CA SER A 72 -10.11 -26.58 -21.78
C SER A 72 -8.79 -27.37 -21.93
N THR A 73 -7.92 -27.37 -20.91
CA THR A 73 -6.62 -28.06 -20.93
C THR A 73 -6.55 -29.27 -20.00
N ALA A 74 -7.66 -29.63 -19.34
CA ALA A 74 -7.67 -30.66 -18.29
C ALA A 74 -7.93 -32.10 -18.79
N ASP A 75 -8.18 -32.34 -20.08
CA ASP A 75 -8.57 -33.68 -20.60
C ASP A 75 -7.44 -34.46 -21.28
N VAL A 76 -6.17 -34.07 -21.09
CA VAL A 76 -5.02 -34.84 -21.62
C VAL A 76 -3.97 -35.05 -20.54
N LEU A 77 -4.30 -35.89 -19.56
CA LEU A 77 -3.29 -36.54 -18.72
C LEU A 77 -2.94 -37.90 -19.32
N SER A 78 -1.88 -37.98 -20.13
CA SER A 78 -0.90 -39.08 -20.08
C SER A 78 0.27 -38.85 -21.04
N ALA A 79 1.47 -39.19 -20.56
CA ALA A 79 2.74 -39.39 -21.28
C ALA A 79 3.73 -38.21 -21.42
N SER A 80 4.92 -38.43 -20.81
CA SER A 80 6.22 -37.74 -20.97
C SER A 80 6.33 -36.32 -20.39
N PRO A 81 7.52 -35.90 -19.89
CA PRO A 81 7.72 -34.55 -19.39
C PRO A 81 7.65 -33.58 -20.58
N THR A 82 6.44 -33.09 -20.85
CA THR A 82 6.14 -32.19 -21.96
C THR A 82 6.80 -30.85 -21.73
N LYS A 83 7.10 -30.19 -22.86
CA LYS A 83 7.66 -28.84 -23.02
C LYS A 83 7.02 -27.78 -22.09
N GLU A 84 5.81 -28.03 -21.61
CA GLU A 84 5.04 -27.23 -20.67
C GLU A 84 5.58 -27.26 -19.24
N GLN A 85 6.16 -28.37 -18.77
CA GLN A 85 6.80 -28.40 -17.45
C GLN A 85 8.06 -27.54 -17.46
N ARG A 86 8.88 -27.64 -18.52
CA ARG A 86 10.04 -26.76 -18.72
C ARG A 86 9.65 -25.29 -18.94
N ARG A 87 8.45 -25.05 -19.49
CA ARG A 87 7.89 -23.71 -19.64
C ARG A 87 7.46 -23.15 -18.28
N ARG A 88 6.77 -23.94 -17.45
CA ARG A 88 6.42 -23.55 -16.06
C ARG A 88 7.67 -23.30 -15.23
N ASP A 89 8.69 -24.14 -15.33
CA ASP A 89 9.95 -23.93 -14.62
C ASP A 89 10.68 -22.65 -15.11
N ASN A 90 10.66 -22.36 -16.42
CA ASN A 90 11.14 -21.08 -16.96
C ASN A 90 10.30 -19.88 -16.49
N GLU A 91 8.99 -20.05 -16.40
CA GLU A 91 8.05 -18.99 -16.01
C GLU A 91 8.19 -18.68 -14.51
N VAL A 92 8.45 -19.69 -13.68
CA VAL A 92 8.77 -19.54 -12.25
C VAL A 92 10.13 -18.84 -12.07
N VAL A 93 11.14 -19.18 -12.87
CA VAL A 93 12.44 -18.50 -12.85
C VAL A 93 12.31 -17.04 -13.33
N GLN A 94 11.54 -16.79 -14.40
CA GLN A 94 11.27 -15.43 -14.89
C GLN A 94 10.43 -14.60 -13.92
N LEU A 95 9.47 -15.21 -13.22
CA LEU A 95 8.71 -14.55 -12.15
C LEU A 95 9.60 -14.25 -10.94
N ALA A 96 10.52 -15.14 -10.58
CA ALA A 96 11.51 -14.88 -9.54
C ALA A 96 12.47 -13.73 -9.92
N GLU A 97 12.91 -13.67 -11.18
CA GLU A 97 13.74 -12.58 -11.71
C GLU A 97 12.96 -11.25 -11.85
N ALA A 98 11.69 -11.27 -12.24
CA ALA A 98 10.81 -10.10 -12.28
C ALA A 98 10.48 -9.58 -10.87
N THR A 99 10.34 -10.48 -9.90
CA THR A 99 10.16 -10.12 -8.48
C THR A 99 11.47 -9.55 -7.92
N ALA A 100 12.64 -10.10 -8.31
CA ALA A 100 13.94 -9.54 -7.98
C ALA A 100 14.12 -8.12 -8.58
N GLY A 101 13.71 -7.90 -9.83
CA GLY A 101 13.69 -6.57 -10.47
C GLY A 101 12.74 -5.58 -9.80
N THR A 102 11.61 -6.06 -9.27
CA THR A 102 10.64 -5.24 -8.49
C THR A 102 11.20 -4.88 -7.11
N THR A 103 11.96 -5.78 -6.46
CA THR A 103 12.67 -5.45 -5.23
C THR A 103 13.80 -4.46 -5.47
N THR A 104 14.52 -4.54 -6.59
CA THR A 104 15.49 -3.52 -7.00
C THR A 104 14.79 -2.17 -7.20
N SER A 105 13.66 -2.14 -7.92
CA SER A 105 12.86 -0.92 -8.11
C SER A 105 12.33 -0.31 -6.80
N ARG A 106 11.93 -1.14 -5.82
CA ARG A 106 11.50 -0.66 -4.50
C ARG A 106 12.67 -0.11 -3.67
N VAL A 107 13.81 -0.80 -3.68
CA VAL A 107 15.04 -0.36 -3.01
C VAL A 107 15.55 0.94 -3.63
N ASP A 108 15.52 1.03 -4.97
CA ASP A 108 15.89 2.23 -5.72
C ASP A 108 14.94 3.39 -5.44
N ALA A 109 13.63 3.15 -5.39
CA ALA A 109 12.65 4.17 -5.01
C ALA A 109 12.84 4.66 -3.56
N THR A 110 13.17 3.76 -2.62
CA THR A 110 13.50 4.18 -1.25
C THR A 110 14.81 4.96 -1.18
N ARG A 111 15.79 4.62 -2.02
CA ARG A 111 17.07 5.34 -2.11
C ARG A 111 16.87 6.73 -2.69
N GLU A 112 16.08 6.86 -3.76
CA GLU A 112 15.77 8.13 -4.41
C GLU A 112 15.01 9.07 -3.46
N ILE A 113 14.04 8.57 -2.70
CA ILE A 113 13.35 9.35 -1.65
C ILE A 113 14.35 9.76 -0.56
N GLY A 114 15.22 8.86 -0.12
CA GLY A 114 16.24 9.16 0.88
C GLY A 114 17.23 10.23 0.42
N GLU A 115 17.63 10.20 -0.85
CA GLU A 115 18.51 11.23 -1.46
C GLU A 115 17.79 12.57 -1.59
N LYS A 116 16.53 12.58 -2.03
CA LYS A 116 15.72 13.79 -2.23
C LYS A 116 15.40 14.54 -0.93
N TYR A 117 15.20 13.81 0.17
CA TYR A 117 14.81 14.39 1.45
C TYR A 117 15.89 14.26 2.52
N ARG A 118 17.15 14.02 2.11
CA ARG A 118 18.28 13.77 3.03
C ARG A 118 18.37 14.80 4.15
N ASP A 119 18.40 16.07 3.77
CA ASP A 119 18.55 17.22 4.68
C ASP A 119 17.25 18.03 4.79
N TYR A 120 16.14 17.53 4.24
CA TYR A 120 14.88 18.25 4.24
C TYR A 120 14.29 18.28 5.66
N ARG A 121 14.14 19.49 6.22
CA ARG A 121 13.39 19.72 7.45
C ARG A 121 11.99 20.21 7.15
N VAL A 122 11.02 19.65 7.87
CA VAL A 122 9.60 20.02 7.74
C VAL A 122 9.41 21.48 8.20
N PRO A 123 8.93 22.39 7.33
CA PRO A 123 8.61 23.74 7.74
C PRO A 123 7.30 23.74 8.52
N VAL A 124 7.39 23.62 9.84
CA VAL A 124 6.23 23.48 10.74
C VAL A 124 5.30 24.69 10.61
N GLU A 125 5.83 25.90 10.62
CA GLU A 125 5.05 27.13 10.48
C GLU A 125 4.24 27.19 9.17
N ALA A 126 4.89 26.90 8.03
CA ALA A 126 4.21 26.88 6.74
C ALA A 126 3.13 25.79 6.69
N THR A 127 3.40 24.64 7.30
CA THR A 127 2.45 23.52 7.36
C THR A 127 1.23 23.87 8.19
N VAL A 128 1.42 24.48 9.36
CA VAL A 128 0.34 24.89 10.26
C VAL A 128 -0.48 26.02 9.62
N ARG A 129 0.16 27.04 9.04
CA ARG A 129 -0.56 28.11 8.31
C ARG A 129 -1.40 27.57 7.16
N ARG A 130 -0.87 26.63 6.38
CA ARG A 130 -1.62 25.97 5.31
C ARG A 130 -2.79 25.15 5.84
N MET A 131 -2.60 24.44 6.95
CA MET A 131 -3.62 23.55 7.51
C MET A 131 -4.82 24.32 8.09
N TYR A 132 -4.56 25.47 8.71
CA TYR A 132 -5.62 26.28 9.30
C TYR A 132 -6.15 27.38 8.37
N GLU A 133 -5.56 27.61 7.20
CA GLU A 133 -6.02 28.58 6.18
C GLU A 133 -6.37 29.98 6.74
N GLY A 134 -5.69 30.40 7.82
CA GLY A 134 -5.96 31.67 8.50
C GLY A 134 -7.10 31.66 9.52
N ALA A 135 -7.66 30.49 9.87
CA ALA A 135 -8.69 30.33 10.90
C ALA A 135 -8.17 30.58 12.32
N ILE A 136 -6.85 30.53 12.53
CA ILE A 136 -6.21 30.79 13.82
C ILE A 136 -5.48 32.15 13.79
N SER A 137 -5.46 32.83 14.93
CA SER A 137 -4.71 34.08 15.10
C SER A 137 -3.20 33.81 15.14
N GLU A 138 -2.40 34.82 14.81
CA GLU A 138 -0.93 34.71 14.85
C GLU A 138 -0.42 34.37 16.26
N ALA A 139 -1.10 34.82 17.31
CA ALA A 139 -0.74 34.48 18.70
C ALA A 139 -0.92 32.98 18.99
N GLU A 140 -1.99 32.36 18.47
CA GLU A 140 -2.21 30.93 18.63
C GLU A 140 -1.22 30.11 17.77
N LEU A 141 -0.90 30.60 16.57
CA LEU A 141 0.14 30.02 15.72
C LEU A 141 1.48 29.95 16.46
N GLN A 142 1.92 31.06 17.07
CA GLN A 142 3.19 31.11 17.81
C GLN A 142 3.17 30.17 19.03
N ARG A 143 2.03 30.04 19.73
CA ARG A 143 1.88 29.06 20.81
C ARG A 143 2.08 27.63 20.32
N ILE A 144 1.46 27.27 19.19
CA ILE A 144 1.62 25.95 18.58
C ILE A 144 3.09 25.71 18.21
N LEU A 145 3.76 26.69 17.60
CA LEU A 145 5.17 26.54 17.21
C LEU A 145 6.09 26.36 18.41
N GLN A 146 5.87 27.08 19.50
CA GLN A 146 6.64 26.94 20.73
C GLN A 146 6.40 25.60 21.44
N SER A 147 5.24 24.97 21.24
CA SER A 147 4.93 23.67 21.81
C SER A 147 5.65 22.51 21.13
N VAL A 148 6.15 22.70 19.90
CA VAL A 148 6.81 21.67 19.11
C VAL A 148 8.32 21.68 19.42
N PRO A 149 8.89 20.59 19.94
CA PRO A 149 10.33 20.50 20.15
C PRO A 149 11.12 20.67 18.83
N PRO A 150 12.31 21.32 18.87
CA PRO A 150 13.08 21.63 17.66
C PRO A 150 13.61 20.39 16.89
N THR A 151 13.60 19.21 17.52
CA THR A 151 13.99 17.92 16.93
C THR A 151 12.83 16.95 16.80
N TYR A 152 11.59 17.42 16.93
CA TYR A 152 10.41 16.56 16.81
C TYR A 152 10.29 15.93 15.43
N PHE A 153 10.56 16.72 14.38
CA PHE A 153 10.66 16.23 13.01
C PHE A 153 12.13 16.01 12.65
N LEU A 154 12.55 14.74 12.63
CA LEU A 154 13.88 14.34 12.22
C LEU A 154 14.03 14.44 10.70
N THR A 155 15.24 14.72 10.23
CA THR A 155 15.59 14.52 8.83
C THR A 155 15.64 13.03 8.49
N TYR A 156 15.73 12.70 7.20
CA TYR A 156 15.91 11.32 6.78
C TYR A 156 17.20 10.72 7.37
N GLU A 157 18.31 11.46 7.33
CA GLU A 157 19.59 11.00 7.90
C GLU A 157 19.51 10.79 9.43
N GLU A 158 18.87 11.71 10.14
CA GLU A 158 18.63 11.61 11.58
C GLU A 158 17.73 10.42 11.93
N THR A 159 16.70 10.17 11.12
CA THR A 159 15.79 9.02 11.27
C THR A 159 16.55 7.70 11.10
N CYS A 160 17.32 7.56 10.01
CA CYS A 160 18.14 6.37 9.79
C CYS A 160 19.23 6.19 10.87
N ALA A 161 19.77 7.28 11.43
CA ALA A 161 20.72 7.19 12.54
C ALA A 161 20.04 6.68 13.82
N MET A 162 18.86 7.22 14.15
CA MET A 162 18.06 6.78 15.30
C MET A 162 17.66 5.30 15.18
N GLU A 163 17.15 4.88 14.03
CA GLU A 163 16.78 3.47 13.79
C GLU A 163 17.97 2.52 13.94
N ARG A 164 19.14 2.89 13.41
CA ARG A 164 20.38 2.13 13.60
C ARG A 164 20.78 2.04 15.07
N SER A 165 20.57 3.10 15.86
CA SER A 165 20.83 3.07 17.30
C SER A 165 19.88 2.12 18.03
N LEU A 166 18.58 2.24 17.76
CA LEU A 166 17.55 1.38 18.36
C LEU A 166 17.78 -0.10 18.03
N ALA A 167 18.16 -0.41 16.79
CA ALA A 167 18.48 -1.78 16.38
C ALA A 167 19.70 -2.34 17.14
N LYS A 168 20.74 -1.51 17.37
CA LYS A 168 21.92 -1.90 18.16
C LYS A 168 21.54 -2.15 19.62
N GLU A 169 20.72 -1.29 20.20
CA GLU A 169 20.26 -1.42 21.59
C GLU A 169 19.39 -2.67 21.77
N ALA A 170 18.44 -2.92 20.86
CA ALA A 170 17.60 -4.11 20.87
C ALA A 170 18.46 -5.39 20.78
N ARG A 171 19.42 -5.43 19.85
CA ARG A 171 20.35 -6.55 19.71
C ARG A 171 21.18 -6.76 20.99
N LYS A 172 21.65 -5.68 21.61
CA LYS A 172 22.40 -5.76 22.87
C LYS A 172 21.54 -6.31 24.00
N ALA A 173 20.30 -5.86 24.13
CA ALA A 173 19.36 -6.34 25.13
C ALA A 173 19.03 -7.83 24.95
N GLU A 174 18.84 -8.27 23.70
CA GLU A 174 18.60 -9.68 23.38
C GLU A 174 19.82 -10.56 23.72
N LEU A 175 21.02 -10.14 23.35
CA LEU A 175 22.25 -10.84 23.70
C LEU A 175 22.44 -10.95 25.22
N GLN A 176 22.12 -9.90 25.97
CA GLN A 176 22.16 -9.93 27.44
C GLN A 176 21.15 -10.91 28.02
N LYS A 177 19.94 -10.98 27.45
CA LYS A 177 18.92 -11.94 27.85
C LYS A 177 19.38 -13.39 27.60
N LEU A 178 19.90 -13.68 26.41
CA LEU A 178 20.42 -15.01 26.06
C LEU A 178 21.61 -15.40 26.94
N ALA A 179 22.51 -14.47 27.24
CA ALA A 179 23.63 -14.70 28.15
C ALA A 179 23.17 -15.00 29.59
N ALA A 180 22.12 -14.31 30.06
CA ALA A 180 21.53 -14.58 31.37
C ALA A 180 20.82 -15.94 31.43
N GLU A 181 20.15 -16.34 30.35
CA GLU A 181 19.48 -17.65 30.23
C GLU A 181 20.50 -18.80 30.18
N SER A 182 21.58 -18.67 29.41
CA SER A 182 22.64 -19.68 29.35
C SER A 182 23.40 -19.82 30.68
N ALA A 183 23.66 -18.70 31.37
CA ALA A 183 24.27 -18.71 32.70
C ALA A 183 23.37 -19.34 33.78
N ARG A 184 22.05 -19.32 33.61
CA ARG A 184 21.11 -20.03 34.50
C ARG A 184 21.11 -21.53 34.22
N GLN A 185 21.14 -21.93 32.95
CA GLN A 185 21.18 -23.34 32.55
C GLN A 185 22.47 -24.04 32.97
N SER A 186 23.61 -23.35 32.92
CA SER A 186 24.89 -23.91 33.38
C SER A 186 25.02 -24.05 34.90
N ARG A 187 24.10 -23.44 35.66
CA ARG A 187 24.10 -23.43 37.14
C ARG A 187 23.07 -24.38 37.76
N ALA A 188 22.19 -24.98 36.97
CA ALA A 188 21.25 -25.99 37.43
C ALA A 188 21.97 -27.35 37.52
N PRO A 189 22.07 -28.00 38.70
CA PRO A 189 22.62 -29.34 38.80
C PRO A 189 21.66 -30.35 38.16
N ALA A 190 22.23 -31.35 37.48
CA ALA A 190 21.52 -32.48 36.91
C ALA A 190 20.85 -33.36 37.98
#